data_AF-A0A8J9T1Z0-F1
#
_entry.id   AF-A0A8J9T1Z0-F1
#
_cell.length_a   1.000
_cell.length_b   1.000
_cell.length_c   1.000
_cell.angle_alpha   90.00
_cell.angle_beta   90.00
_cell.angle_gamma   90.00
#
_symmetry.space_group_name_H-M   'P 1'
#
loop_
_entity.id
_entity.type
_entity.pdbx_description
1 polymer ?
#
loop_
_entity_poly.entity_id
_entity_poly.type
_entity_poly.pdbx_seq_one_letter_code
_entity_poly.pdbx_strand_id
1 'polypeptide(L)'
;MGFLKDTTQIDQLIPRLRAALMNATGGSGKASDVNFARLQAELDDISRENVLRFSTPPFFTVIIRSLTILEGVALSVDPAFKLVRGAYPYVLRQLLSPEDQVRMPAALQKLLKRLLTVNGEEREIDWERLRDFLRLAQKAARKYDPSMSEVDDKASLSRQTIELFVQFLTSRA
;
A
#
# COMPACT_ATOMS: atom_id res chain seq x y z
N MET A 1 6.40 1.92 21.54
CA MET A 1 6.50 1.10 20.31
C MET A 1 6.92 -0.29 20.74
N GLY A 2 5.97 -1.24 20.84
CA GLY A 2 6.13 -2.47 21.63
C GLY A 2 5.72 -3.75 20.91
N PHE A 3 5.95 -3.84 19.61
CA PHE A 3 5.69 -5.07 18.83
C PHE A 3 6.82 -6.08 18.96
N LEU A 4 8.06 -5.61 19.09
CA LEU A 4 9.24 -6.45 19.30
C LEU A 4 9.79 -6.15 20.70
N LYS A 5 9.84 -7.19 21.54
CA LYS A 5 10.46 -7.10 22.88
C LYS A 5 11.98 -7.14 22.81
N ASP A 6 12.50 -7.81 21.78
CA ASP A 6 13.91 -7.95 21.49
C ASP A 6 14.15 -7.56 20.02
N THR A 7 15.05 -6.61 19.79
CA THR A 7 15.39 -6.11 18.45
C THR A 7 16.65 -6.76 17.88
N THR A 8 17.29 -7.67 18.63
CA THR A 8 18.57 -8.31 18.26
C THR A 8 18.46 -9.17 17.00
N GLN A 9 17.26 -9.66 16.67
CA GLN A 9 17.01 -10.54 15.53
C GLN A 9 16.30 -9.84 14.35
N ILE A 10 16.23 -8.51 14.35
CA ILE A 10 15.57 -7.75 13.26
C ILE A 10 16.14 -8.11 11.89
N ASP A 11 17.46 -8.32 11.80
CA ASP A 11 18.13 -8.65 10.54
C ASP A 11 17.67 -9.98 9.94
N GLN A 12 17.15 -10.89 10.77
CA GLN A 12 16.58 -12.17 10.32
C GLN A 12 15.08 -12.07 9.99
N LEU A 13 14.38 -11.07 10.53
CA LEU A 13 12.95 -10.88 10.31
C LEU A 13 12.65 -10.18 8.99
N ILE A 14 13.43 -9.16 8.65
CA ILE A 14 13.26 -8.39 7.41
C ILE A 14 13.20 -9.28 6.16
N PRO A 15 14.15 -10.21 5.91
CA PRO A 15 14.09 -11.06 4.71
C PRO A 15 12.87 -11.98 4.72
N ARG A 16 12.45 -12.49 5.89
CA ARG A 16 11.24 -13.30 6.01
C ARG A 16 9.96 -12.51 5.72
N LEU A 17 9.80 -11.33 6.30
CA LEU A 17 8.66 -10.46 6.01
C LEU A 17 8.61 -10.05 4.53
N ARG A 18 9.77 -9.85 3.90
CA ARG A 18 9.85 -9.60 2.47
C ARG A 18 9.37 -10.82 1.67
N ALA A 19 9.82 -12.02 2.01
CA ALA A 19 9.38 -13.25 1.36
C ALA A 19 7.87 -13.47 1.53
N ALA A 20 7.35 -13.30 2.75
CA ALA A 20 5.92 -13.36 3.04
C ALA A 20 5.10 -12.40 2.18
N LEU A 21 5.53 -11.13 2.06
CA LEU A 21 4.87 -10.17 1.19
C LEU A 21 4.96 -10.57 -0.29
N MET A 22 6.09 -11.07 -0.76
CA MET A 22 6.23 -11.57 -2.13
C MET A 22 5.29 -12.75 -2.40
N ASN A 23 5.22 -13.72 -1.50
CA ASN A 23 4.33 -14.88 -1.62
C ASN A 23 2.85 -14.47 -1.57
N ALA A 24 2.51 -13.50 -0.71
CA ALA A 24 1.16 -12.96 -0.62
C ALA A 24 0.68 -12.31 -1.93
N THR A 25 1.60 -11.79 -2.75
CA THR A 25 1.32 -11.27 -4.11
C THR A 25 1.32 -12.34 -5.20
N GLY A 26 1.57 -13.61 -4.86
CA GLY A 26 1.78 -14.67 -5.85
C GLY A 26 3.05 -14.48 -6.68
N GLY A 27 4.04 -13.78 -6.15
CA GLY A 27 5.33 -13.52 -6.81
C GLY A 27 5.39 -12.26 -7.67
N SER A 28 4.28 -11.53 -7.87
CA SER A 28 4.29 -10.33 -8.72
C SER A 28 5.02 -9.14 -8.07
N GLY A 29 5.11 -9.12 -6.74
CA GLY A 29 5.69 -8.01 -5.96
C GLY A 29 4.84 -6.73 -5.98
N LYS A 30 3.66 -6.75 -6.62
CA LYS A 30 2.77 -5.59 -6.68
C LYS A 30 1.82 -5.58 -5.50
N ALA A 31 1.71 -4.44 -4.81
CA ALA A 31 0.76 -4.27 -3.70
C ALA A 31 -0.70 -4.55 -4.12
N SER A 32 -1.05 -4.28 -5.37
CA SER A 32 -2.38 -4.54 -5.95
C SER A 32 -2.74 -6.03 -6.05
N ASP A 33 -1.78 -6.94 -5.93
CA ASP A 33 -2.00 -8.37 -6.10
C ASP A 33 -1.97 -9.14 -4.77
N VAL A 34 -1.79 -8.43 -3.65
CA VAL A 34 -1.82 -9.00 -2.31
C VAL A 34 -3.14 -9.72 -2.08
N ASN A 35 -3.04 -10.96 -1.61
CA ASN A 35 -4.15 -11.75 -1.09
C ASN A 35 -4.03 -11.87 0.43
N PHE A 36 -5.07 -11.46 1.16
CA PHE A 36 -5.09 -11.45 2.61
C PHE A 36 -5.05 -12.86 3.22
N ALA A 37 -5.67 -13.85 2.60
CA ALA A 37 -5.61 -15.23 3.09
C ALA A 37 -4.17 -15.78 3.04
N ARG A 38 -3.45 -15.56 1.94
CA ARG A 38 -2.02 -15.91 1.82
C ARG A 38 -1.17 -15.08 2.78
N LEU A 39 -1.39 -13.77 2.85
CA LEU A 39 -0.67 -12.91 3.78
C LEU A 39 -0.83 -13.39 5.23
N GLN A 40 -2.04 -13.75 5.64
CA GLN A 40 -2.29 -14.27 6.98
C GLN A 40 -1.55 -15.60 7.22
N ALA A 41 -1.56 -16.53 6.26
CA ALA A 41 -0.84 -17.78 6.37
C ALA A 41 0.68 -17.58 6.54
N GLU A 42 1.28 -16.69 5.73
CA GLU A 42 2.70 -16.35 5.81
C GLU A 42 3.07 -15.67 7.15
N LEU A 43 2.20 -14.80 7.67
CA LEU A 43 2.39 -14.18 8.98
C LEU A 43 2.25 -15.20 10.13
N ASP A 44 1.33 -16.15 10.00
CA ASP A 44 1.15 -17.23 10.97
C ASP A 44 2.36 -18.18 10.98
N ASP A 45 2.98 -18.45 9.84
CA ASP A 45 4.24 -19.20 9.74
C ASP A 45 5.39 -18.48 10.44
N ILE A 46 5.59 -17.19 10.13
CA ILE A 46 6.62 -16.36 10.81
C ILE A 46 6.41 -16.34 12.32
N SER A 47 5.16 -16.33 12.78
CA SER A 47 4.80 -16.36 14.20
C SER A 47 5.13 -17.70 14.87
N ARG A 48 4.85 -18.83 14.21
CA ARG A 48 5.09 -20.19 14.73
C ARG A 48 6.57 -20.52 14.91
N GLU A 49 7.44 -19.99 14.07
CA GLU A 49 8.87 -20.30 14.10
C GLU A 49 9.60 -19.77 15.36
N ASN A 50 8.90 -19.09 16.29
CA ASN A 50 9.45 -18.53 17.54
C ASN A 50 10.65 -17.59 17.32
N VAL A 51 10.89 -17.14 16.09
CA VAL A 51 12.04 -16.31 15.70
C VAL A 51 12.01 -15.00 16.50
N LEU A 52 10.83 -14.44 16.77
CA LEU A 52 10.64 -13.28 17.62
C LEU A 52 9.29 -13.38 18.36
N ARG A 53 9.27 -13.03 19.65
CA ARG A 53 8.03 -12.86 20.43
C ARG A 53 7.33 -11.57 19.98
N PHE A 54 6.68 -11.63 18.83
CA PHE A 54 5.92 -10.53 18.29
C PHE A 54 4.68 -10.28 19.17
N SER A 55 4.61 -9.12 19.80
CA SER A 55 3.52 -8.73 20.68
C SER A 55 2.59 -7.81 19.91
N THR A 56 1.82 -8.36 18.97
CA THR A 56 0.76 -7.60 18.30
C THR A 56 -0.39 -7.38 19.29
N PRO A 57 -0.84 -6.13 19.49
CA PRO A 57 -2.12 -5.90 20.17
C PRO A 57 -3.25 -6.70 19.51
N PRO A 58 -4.18 -7.30 20.28
CA PRO A 58 -5.21 -8.20 19.76
C PRO A 58 -6.07 -7.61 18.62
N PHE A 59 -6.30 -6.29 18.64
CA PHE A 59 -7.13 -5.63 17.65
C PHE A 59 -6.59 -5.77 16.21
N PHE A 60 -5.26 -5.86 16.01
CA PHE A 60 -4.70 -6.07 14.67
C PHE A 60 -5.05 -7.44 14.11
N THR A 61 -5.01 -8.50 14.93
CA THR A 61 -5.41 -9.84 14.53
C THR A 61 -6.90 -9.87 14.15
N VAL A 62 -7.74 -9.17 14.90
CA VAL A 62 -9.16 -9.04 14.59
C VAL A 62 -9.37 -8.32 13.26
N ILE A 63 -8.65 -7.22 13.00
CA ILE A 63 -8.70 -6.49 11.73
C ILE A 63 -8.28 -7.42 10.57
N ILE A 64 -7.12 -8.08 10.65
CA ILE A 64 -6.61 -8.97 9.59
C ILE A 64 -7.59 -10.12 9.31
N ARG A 65 -8.13 -10.75 10.37
CA ARG A 65 -9.11 -11.83 10.23
C ARG A 65 -10.40 -11.33 9.56
N SER A 66 -10.86 -10.13 9.92
CA SER A 66 -12.05 -9.52 9.32
C SER A 66 -11.82 -9.23 7.84
N LEU A 67 -10.67 -8.66 7.47
CA LEU A 67 -10.30 -8.40 6.07
C LEU A 67 -10.18 -9.70 5.26
N THR A 68 -9.62 -10.75 5.85
CA THR A 68 -9.49 -12.07 5.21
C THR A 68 -10.85 -12.69 4.92
N ILE A 69 -11.79 -12.62 5.86
CA ILE A 69 -13.16 -13.11 5.65
C ILE A 69 -13.86 -12.29 4.56
N LEU A 70 -13.77 -10.96 4.62
CA LEU A 70 -14.39 -10.08 3.63
C LEU A 70 -13.83 -10.32 2.22
N GLU A 71 -12.51 -10.49 2.09
CA GLU A 71 -11.89 -10.83 0.80
C GLU A 71 -12.34 -12.22 0.32
N GLY A 72 -12.44 -13.21 1.22
CA GLY A 72 -12.95 -14.54 0.89
C GLY A 72 -14.38 -14.53 0.36
N VAL A 73 -15.27 -13.72 0.96
CA VAL A 73 -16.64 -13.54 0.49
C VAL A 73 -16.66 -12.87 -0.88
N ALA A 74 -15.88 -11.80 -1.08
CA ALA A 74 -15.78 -11.12 -2.37
C ALA A 74 -15.26 -12.04 -3.49
N LEU A 75 -14.30 -12.93 -3.18
CA LEU A 75 -13.77 -13.91 -4.12
C LEU A 75 -14.81 -14.92 -4.62
N SER A 76 -15.88 -15.18 -3.85
CA SER A 76 -16.99 -16.04 -4.31
C SER A 76 -17.84 -15.39 -5.42
N VAL A 77 -17.79 -14.07 -5.55
CA VAL A 77 -18.52 -13.29 -6.55
C VAL A 77 -17.60 -12.94 -7.72
N ASP A 78 -16.40 -12.44 -7.42
CA ASP A 78 -15.37 -12.10 -8.41
C ASP A 78 -14.05 -12.80 -8.06
N PRO A 79 -13.67 -13.87 -8.80
CA PRO A 79 -12.42 -14.59 -8.57
C PRO A 79 -11.15 -13.74 -8.76
N ALA A 80 -11.24 -12.62 -9.47
CA ALA A 80 -10.14 -11.69 -9.69
C ALA A 80 -10.04 -10.59 -8.62
N PHE A 81 -10.96 -10.59 -7.65
CA PHE A 81 -11.02 -9.58 -6.59
C PHE A 81 -9.75 -9.57 -5.73
N LYS A 82 -9.28 -8.36 -5.42
CA LYS A 82 -8.17 -8.10 -4.50
C LYS A 82 -8.50 -6.89 -3.65
N LEU A 83 -8.61 -7.07 -2.35
CA LEU A 83 -9.05 -5.99 -1.46
C LEU A 83 -8.05 -4.82 -1.48
N VAL A 84 -6.74 -5.13 -1.45
CA VAL A 84 -5.68 -4.11 -1.46
C VAL A 84 -5.71 -3.30 -2.75
N ARG A 85 -6.05 -3.91 -3.91
CA ARG A 85 -6.15 -3.20 -5.18
C ARG A 85 -7.12 -2.03 -5.13
N GLY A 86 -8.29 -2.24 -4.55
CA GLY A 86 -9.30 -1.18 -4.39
C GLY A 86 -8.99 -0.19 -3.27
N ALA A 87 -8.40 -0.67 -2.18
CA ALA A 87 -8.12 0.17 -1.01
C ALA A 87 -6.86 1.04 -1.15
N TYR A 88 -5.86 0.58 -1.93
CA TYR A 88 -4.54 1.22 -1.99
C TYR A 88 -4.58 2.69 -2.42
N PRO A 89 -5.32 3.07 -3.49
CA PRO A 89 -5.50 4.48 -3.86
C PRO A 89 -6.05 5.34 -2.71
N TYR A 90 -7.05 4.83 -2.00
CA TYR A 90 -7.71 5.54 -0.91
C TYR A 90 -6.76 5.76 0.29
N VAL A 91 -6.02 4.71 0.67
CA VAL A 91 -5.03 4.78 1.74
C VAL A 91 -3.92 5.77 1.39
N LEU A 92 -3.44 5.77 0.14
CA LEU A 92 -2.45 6.75 -0.32
C LEU A 92 -2.98 8.17 -0.28
N ARG A 93 -4.24 8.40 -0.69
CA ARG A 93 -4.86 9.73 -0.60
C ARG A 93 -4.88 10.22 0.83
N GLN A 94 -5.38 9.39 1.75
CA GLN A 94 -5.44 9.74 3.18
C GLN A 94 -4.05 9.99 3.78
N LEU A 95 -3.03 9.25 3.33
CA LEU A 95 -1.66 9.42 3.80
C LEU A 95 -1.04 10.74 3.32
N LEU A 96 -1.44 11.24 2.15
CA LEU A 96 -0.95 12.49 1.55
C LEU A 96 -1.80 13.71 1.90
N SER A 97 -3.04 13.51 2.35
CA SER A 97 -4.02 14.53 2.69
C SER A 97 -3.54 15.42 3.85
N PRO A 98 -3.40 16.75 3.65
CA PRO A 98 -2.99 17.70 4.70
C PRO A 98 -3.90 17.67 5.93
N GLU A 99 -5.20 17.51 5.73
CA GLU A 99 -6.23 17.48 6.77
C GLU A 99 -6.04 16.31 7.76
N ASP A 100 -5.46 15.21 7.30
CA ASP A 100 -5.24 14.00 8.10
C ASP A 100 -3.90 14.04 8.85
N GLN A 101 -2.99 14.95 8.49
CA GLN A 101 -1.64 15.02 9.09
C GLN A 101 -1.67 15.25 10.60
N VAL A 102 -2.61 16.08 11.10
CA VAL A 102 -2.74 16.40 12.52
C VAL A 102 -3.17 15.17 13.35
N ARG A 103 -3.94 14.26 12.74
CA ARG A 103 -4.45 13.04 13.40
C ARG A 103 -3.59 11.81 13.12
N MET A 104 -2.65 11.91 12.17
CA MET A 104 -1.81 10.81 11.74
C MET A 104 -0.82 10.41 12.85
N PRO A 105 -0.71 9.11 13.19
CA PRO A 105 0.31 8.66 14.13
C PRO A 105 1.72 9.06 13.67
N ALA A 106 2.57 9.53 14.58
CA ALA A 106 3.95 9.93 14.27
C ALA A 106 4.77 8.83 13.57
N ALA A 107 4.48 7.56 13.89
CA ALA A 107 5.07 6.40 13.24
C ALA A 107 4.79 6.37 11.73
N LEU A 108 3.55 6.70 11.34
CA LEU A 108 3.08 6.67 9.96
C LEU A 108 3.61 7.89 9.20
N GLN A 109 3.70 9.06 9.84
CA GLN A 109 4.38 10.22 9.26
C GLN A 109 5.86 9.92 8.97
N LYS A 110 6.56 9.29 9.93
CA LYS A 110 7.96 8.88 9.76
C LYS A 110 8.11 7.84 8.63
N LEU A 111 7.17 6.91 8.52
CA LEU A 111 7.14 5.95 7.42
C LEU A 111 6.95 6.66 6.07
N LEU A 112 5.99 7.58 5.96
CA LEU A 112 5.76 8.35 4.73
C LEU A 112 7.01 9.11 4.31
N LYS A 113 7.66 9.83 5.24
CA LYS A 113 8.92 10.54 4.97
C LYS A 113 9.98 9.58 4.43
N ARG A 114 10.18 8.44 5.10
CA ARG A 114 11.16 7.43 4.69
C ARG A 114 10.81 6.79 3.34
N LEU A 115 9.53 6.67 3.01
CA LEU A 115 9.09 6.17 1.72
C LEU A 115 9.37 7.17 0.61
N LEU A 116 9.18 8.47 0.86
CA LEU A 116 9.37 9.55 -0.11
C LEU A 116 10.82 10.03 -0.23
N THR A 117 11.77 9.41 0.47
CA THR A 117 13.18 9.81 0.43
C THR A 117 14.08 8.75 -0.17
N VAL A 118 15.12 9.19 -0.87
CA VAL A 118 16.11 8.31 -1.49
C VAL A 118 16.88 7.57 -0.39
N ASN A 119 16.91 6.24 -0.46
CA ASN A 119 17.52 5.35 0.55
C ASN A 119 16.97 5.52 1.97
N GLY A 120 15.85 6.23 2.16
CA GLY A 120 15.29 6.53 3.47
C GLY A 120 16.07 7.61 4.24
N GLU A 121 17.02 8.30 3.61
CA GLU A 121 17.71 9.45 4.19
C GLU A 121 16.91 10.72 3.92
N GLU A 122 16.55 11.51 4.93
CA GLU A 122 15.72 12.73 4.80
C GLU A 122 16.36 13.89 4.00
N ARG A 123 17.44 13.60 3.25
CA ARG A 123 18.23 14.59 2.51
C ARG A 123 17.71 14.85 1.10
N GLU A 124 17.12 13.85 0.45
CA GLU A 124 16.66 13.96 -0.93
C GLU A 124 15.31 13.29 -1.12
N ILE A 125 14.39 14.00 -1.78
CA ILE A 125 13.04 13.53 -2.08
C ILE A 125 13.09 12.70 -3.38
N ASP A 126 12.51 11.51 -3.33
CA ASP A 126 12.24 10.67 -4.50
C ASP A 126 11.01 11.23 -5.24
N TRP A 127 11.27 12.17 -6.16
CA TRP A 127 10.23 12.85 -6.95
C TRP A 127 9.45 11.91 -7.86
N GLU A 128 10.08 10.83 -8.34
CA GLU A 128 9.41 9.82 -9.16
C GLU A 128 8.37 9.08 -8.33
N ARG A 129 8.74 8.63 -7.13
CA ARG A 129 7.83 7.95 -6.23
C ARG A 129 6.71 8.86 -5.72
N LEU A 130 7.02 10.11 -5.39
CA LEU A 130 6.00 11.09 -5.00
C LEU A 130 4.96 11.26 -6.12
N ARG A 131 5.43 11.42 -7.37
CA ARG A 131 4.55 11.53 -8.54
C ARG A 131 3.67 10.28 -8.69
N ASP A 132 4.21 9.09 -8.48
CA ASP A 132 3.44 7.85 -8.58
C ASP A 132 2.40 7.72 -7.46
N PHE A 133 2.77 8.11 -6.23
CA PHE A 133 1.85 8.16 -5.09
C PHE A 133 0.70 9.15 -5.35
N LEU A 134 1.00 10.34 -5.89
CA LEU A 134 -0.01 11.35 -6.24
C LEU A 134 -0.94 10.87 -7.35
N ARG A 135 -0.40 10.22 -8.39
CA ARG A 135 -1.22 9.62 -9.46
C ARG A 135 -2.18 8.57 -8.91
N LEU A 136 -1.71 7.70 -8.04
CA LEU A 136 -2.54 6.67 -7.42
C LEU A 136 -3.59 7.28 -6.47
N ALA A 137 -3.22 8.27 -5.66
CA ALA A 137 -4.16 8.99 -4.80
C ALA A 137 -5.24 9.73 -5.61
N GLN A 138 -4.89 10.30 -6.77
CA GLN A 138 -5.85 10.92 -7.68
C GLN A 138 -6.82 9.89 -8.29
N LYS A 139 -6.36 8.68 -8.59
CA LYS A 139 -7.26 7.59 -9.03
C LYS A 139 -8.33 7.29 -7.98
N ALA A 140 -8.03 7.44 -6.70
CA ALA A 140 -9.01 7.26 -5.61
C ALA A 140 -10.14 8.31 -5.62
N ALA A 141 -9.93 9.47 -6.25
CA ALA A 141 -10.99 10.47 -6.44
C ALA A 141 -11.98 10.05 -7.54
N ARG A 142 -11.58 9.15 -8.44
CA ARG A 142 -12.48 8.46 -9.37
C ARG A 142 -13.04 7.22 -8.67
N LYS A 143 -14.33 6.94 -8.86
CA LYS A 143 -15.01 5.78 -8.25
C LYS A 143 -14.28 4.50 -8.68
N TYR A 144 -13.84 3.68 -7.72
CA TYR A 144 -13.27 2.36 -8.01
C TYR A 144 -14.35 1.49 -8.67
N ASP A 145 -14.12 1.10 -9.91
CA ASP A 145 -14.95 0.17 -10.67
C ASP A 145 -14.15 -1.14 -10.85
N PRO A 146 -14.50 -2.24 -10.14
CA PRO A 146 -13.78 -3.51 -10.23
C PRO A 146 -13.89 -4.19 -11.60
N SER A 147 -14.79 -3.75 -12.49
CA SER A 147 -14.96 -4.32 -13.83
C SER A 147 -14.02 -3.73 -14.89
N MET A 148 -13.31 -2.64 -14.57
CA MET A 148 -12.43 -1.95 -15.51
C MET A 148 -11.03 -2.58 -15.52
N SER A 149 -10.66 -3.21 -16.63
CA SER A 149 -9.28 -3.69 -16.88
C SER A 149 -8.32 -2.52 -17.16
N GLU A 150 -7.07 -2.61 -16.67
CA GLU A 150 -6.02 -1.55 -16.75
C GLU A 150 -5.65 -1.08 -18.18
N VAL A 151 -6.21 -1.70 -19.23
CA VAL A 151 -5.84 -1.46 -20.63
C VAL A 151 -6.33 -0.09 -21.14
N ASP A 152 -7.43 0.44 -20.58
CA ASP A 152 -8.10 1.65 -21.09
C ASP A 152 -7.58 2.97 -20.46
N ASP A 153 -6.81 2.88 -19.37
CA ASP A 153 -6.41 4.03 -18.55
C ASP A 153 -5.24 4.83 -19.15
N LYS A 154 -4.35 4.18 -19.94
CA LYS A 154 -3.15 4.86 -20.49
C LYS A 154 -3.51 5.89 -21.58
N ALA A 155 -4.56 5.64 -22.34
CA ALA A 155 -5.01 6.52 -23.42
C ALA A 155 -5.75 7.77 -22.91
N SER A 156 -6.50 7.66 -21.81
CA SER A 156 -7.24 8.78 -21.23
C SER A 156 -6.32 9.71 -20.41
N LEU A 157 -5.38 9.15 -19.65
CA LEU A 157 -4.39 9.91 -18.86
C LEU A 157 -3.41 10.69 -19.73
N SER A 158 -2.99 10.12 -20.86
CA SER A 158 -2.11 10.81 -21.82
C SER A 158 -2.81 12.01 -22.47
N ARG A 159 -4.07 11.88 -22.88
CA ARG A 159 -4.88 13.00 -23.40
C ARG A 159 -5.03 14.12 -22.37
N GLN A 160 -5.34 13.78 -21.12
CA GLN A 160 -5.53 14.77 -20.06
C GLN A 160 -4.23 15.50 -19.70
N THR A 161 -3.08 14.83 -19.76
CA THR A 161 -1.77 15.44 -19.52
C THR A 161 -1.38 16.42 -20.65
N ILE A 162 -1.73 16.08 -21.89
CA ILE A 162 -1.51 16.96 -23.05
C ILE A 162 -2.39 18.22 -22.95
N GLU A 163 -3.66 18.08 -22.58
CA GLU A 163 -4.56 19.23 -22.40
C GLU A 163 -4.07 20.18 -21.30
N LEU A 164 -3.61 19.65 -20.16
CA LEU A 164 -3.04 20.46 -19.08
C LEU A 164 -1.77 21.20 -19.53
N PHE A 165 -0.93 20.56 -20.36
CA PHE A 165 0.27 21.19 -20.91
C PHE A 165 -0.06 22.29 -21.91
N VAL A 166 -1.04 22.08 -22.80
CA VAL A 166 -1.52 23.09 -23.75
C VAL A 166 -2.15 24.27 -23.01
N GLN A 167 -2.94 24.00 -21.96
CA GLN A 167 -3.56 25.02 -21.13
C GLN A 167 -2.51 25.84 -20.37
N PHE A 168 -1.45 25.20 -19.87
CA PHE A 168 -0.32 25.89 -19.25
C PHE A 168 0.42 26.82 -20.24
N LEU A 169 0.68 26.35 -21.47
CA LEU A 169 1.35 27.14 -22.50
C LEU A 169 0.51 28.32 -23.00
N THR A 170 -0.81 28.21 -22.94
CA THR A 170 -1.75 29.26 -23.39
C THR A 170 -2.20 30.19 -22.26
N SER A 171 -1.95 29.86 -20.99
CA SER A 171 -2.33 30.66 -19.82
C SER A 171 -1.36 31.81 -19.49
N ARG A 172 -0.32 32.05 -20.30
CA ARG A 172 0.48 33.29 -20.26
C ARG A 172 0.47 33.97 -21.63
N ALA A 173 -0.64 34.64 -21.91
CA ALA A 173 -0.74 35.80 -22.78
C ALA A 173 -1.70 36.79 -22.11
#